data_AF-A0A329MT42-F1
#
_entry.id   AF-A0A329MT42-F1
#
_cell.length_a   1.000
_cell.length_b   1.000
_cell.length_c   1.000
_cell.angle_alpha   90.00
_cell.angle_beta   90.00
_cell.angle_gamma   90.00
#
_symmetry.space_group_name_H-M   'P 1'
#
loop_
_entity.id
_entity.type
_entity.pdbx_description
1 polymer ?
#
loop_
_entity_poly.entity_id
_entity_poly.type
_entity_poly.pdbx_seq_one_letter_code
_entity_poly.pdbx_strand_id
1 'polypeptide(L)'
;MPNTDWNDFIKDITWFIKPNDKVTLSESLSGYTAFSLSKTFIDRYPALSKLLLKARVTNVTVNDDHYQLLGWTNKRGKSFGWLAKPPASEINKPLCKDHRLLLEYFGGITERWHEKNGSWLLNLNSALTNDAAAEGFQGLETYIDDICSDNDSKSTVNPSEYIAFAFEANGNMTLYHKDNSSVIMIAPDHCFDYLHPYEGYPEYTIYRIDDCPDFVAWVETVAKQQLERMSD
;
A
#
# COMPACT_ATOMS: atom_id res chain seq x y z
N MET A 1 0.23 -5.95 -28.26
CA MET A 1 0.28 -7.32 -27.72
C MET A 1 -1.01 -7.57 -26.96
N PRO A 2 -1.56 -8.80 -26.96
CA PRO A 2 -2.73 -9.11 -26.13
C PRO A 2 -2.41 -8.85 -24.65
N ASN A 3 -3.40 -8.40 -23.88
CA ASN A 3 -3.23 -8.17 -22.46
C ASN A 3 -3.03 -9.52 -21.73
N THR A 4 -1.86 -9.72 -21.10
CA THR A 4 -1.53 -10.94 -20.34
C THR A 4 -1.60 -10.76 -18.83
N ASP A 5 -2.00 -9.57 -18.35
CA ASP A 5 -1.88 -9.17 -16.94
C ASP A 5 -2.52 -10.18 -15.99
N TRP A 6 -3.72 -10.69 -16.28
CA TRP A 6 -4.38 -11.70 -15.44
C TRP A 6 -3.62 -13.03 -15.38
N ASN A 7 -3.13 -13.51 -16.52
CA ASN A 7 -2.38 -14.77 -16.60
C ASN A 7 -1.04 -14.66 -15.88
N ASP A 8 -0.37 -13.51 -16.01
CA ASP A 8 0.88 -13.23 -15.29
C ASP A 8 0.63 -13.13 -13.79
N PHE A 9 -0.46 -12.48 -13.38
CA PHE A 9 -0.87 -12.36 -11.99
C PHE A 9 -1.13 -13.72 -11.33
N ILE A 10 -2.00 -14.57 -11.87
CA ILE A 10 -2.31 -15.87 -11.25
C ILE A 10 -1.13 -16.85 -11.25
N LYS A 11 -0.16 -16.65 -12.16
CA LYS A 11 1.07 -17.44 -12.21
C LYS A 11 2.04 -17.05 -11.09
N ASP A 12 2.09 -15.76 -10.76
CA ASP A 12 2.97 -15.23 -9.71
C ASP A 12 2.33 -15.38 -8.31
N ILE A 13 1.02 -15.11 -8.22
CA ILE A 13 0.25 -15.09 -6.97
C ILE A 13 -0.64 -16.34 -6.91
N THR A 14 0.02 -17.47 -6.69
CA THR A 14 -0.59 -18.81 -6.78
C THR A 14 -1.57 -19.13 -5.66
N TRP A 15 -1.57 -18.36 -4.57
CA TRP A 15 -2.47 -18.53 -3.43
C TRP A 15 -3.78 -17.75 -3.54
N PHE A 16 -3.88 -16.79 -4.47
CA PHE A 16 -5.03 -15.88 -4.53
C PHE A 16 -6.31 -16.58 -5.00
N ILE A 17 -6.21 -17.50 -5.97
CA ILE A 17 -7.34 -18.26 -6.50
C ILE A 17 -7.32 -19.69 -5.99
N LYS A 18 -8.44 -20.15 -5.43
CA LYS A 18 -8.69 -21.53 -5.02
C LYS A 18 -9.40 -22.30 -6.14
N PRO A 19 -9.31 -23.65 -6.17
CA PRO A 19 -9.88 -24.46 -7.25
C PRO A 19 -11.39 -24.28 -7.53
N ASN A 20 -12.15 -23.82 -6.54
CA ASN A 20 -13.61 -23.65 -6.66
C ASN A 20 -14.05 -22.19 -6.79
N ASP A 21 -13.11 -21.25 -6.88
CA ASP A 21 -13.44 -19.83 -7.01
C ASP A 21 -14.01 -19.54 -8.40
N LYS A 22 -15.06 -18.72 -8.44
CA LYS A 22 -15.64 -18.22 -9.68
C LYS A 22 -15.00 -16.90 -10.05
N VAL A 23 -14.26 -16.88 -11.15
CA VAL A 23 -13.59 -15.65 -11.62
C VAL A 23 -14.32 -15.11 -12.84
N THR A 24 -14.62 -13.81 -12.82
CA THR A 24 -15.08 -13.07 -14.01
C THR A 24 -14.17 -11.86 -14.25
N LEU A 25 -13.88 -11.60 -15.52
CA LEU A 25 -13.00 -10.52 -15.97
C LEU A 25 -13.80 -9.63 -16.92
N SER A 26 -13.71 -8.32 -16.74
CA SER A 26 -14.18 -7.37 -17.75
C SER A 26 -13.22 -7.30 -18.94
N GLU A 27 -13.62 -6.58 -19.99
CA GLU A 27 -12.64 -6.05 -20.93
C GLU A 27 -11.68 -5.11 -20.23
N SER A 28 -10.43 -5.07 -20.69
CA SER A 28 -9.43 -4.15 -20.16
C SER A 28 -9.63 -2.75 -20.73
N LEU A 29 -9.69 -1.77 -19.86
CA LEU A 29 -9.78 -0.35 -20.20
C LEU A 29 -8.42 0.32 -20.03
N SER A 30 -8.21 1.43 -20.76
CA SER A 30 -7.11 2.34 -20.43
C SER A 30 -7.39 3.06 -19.11
N GLY A 31 -6.36 3.43 -18.37
CA GLY A 31 -6.48 4.23 -17.14
C GLY A 31 -7.24 5.55 -17.36
N TYR A 32 -7.06 6.20 -18.52
CA TYR A 32 -7.81 7.41 -18.88
C TYR A 32 -9.32 7.19 -19.04
N THR A 33 -9.75 5.96 -19.32
CA THR A 33 -11.16 5.58 -19.39
C THR A 33 -11.67 5.11 -18.03
N ALA A 34 -10.84 4.37 -17.30
CA ALA A 34 -11.21 3.75 -16.03
C ALA A 34 -11.27 4.75 -14.87
N PHE A 35 -10.45 5.80 -14.90
CA PHE A 35 -10.35 6.79 -13.83
C PHE A 35 -10.83 8.17 -14.28
N SER A 36 -11.77 8.74 -13.52
CA SER A 36 -12.20 10.13 -13.67
C SER A 36 -11.63 10.98 -12.52
N LEU A 37 -10.30 11.18 -12.53
CA LEU A 37 -9.60 11.85 -11.43
C LEU A 37 -9.96 13.34 -11.35
N SER A 38 -10.23 13.84 -10.14
CA SER A 38 -10.44 15.27 -9.92
C SER A 38 -9.12 16.04 -9.91
N LYS A 39 -9.20 17.36 -10.16
CA LYS A 39 -8.04 18.25 -10.03
C LYS A 39 -7.43 18.19 -8.63
N THR A 40 -8.25 18.16 -7.58
CA THR A 40 -7.80 18.05 -6.18
C THR A 40 -6.97 16.79 -5.96
N PHE A 41 -7.41 15.66 -6.49
CA PHE A 41 -6.66 14.41 -6.41
C PHE A 41 -5.34 14.50 -7.20
N ILE A 42 -5.36 15.03 -8.43
CA ILE A 42 -4.17 15.19 -9.27
C ILE A 42 -3.12 16.08 -8.62
N ASP A 43 -3.55 17.21 -8.05
CA ASP A 43 -2.67 18.17 -7.39
C ASP A 43 -2.07 17.57 -6.09
N ARG A 44 -2.82 16.72 -5.38
CA ARG A 44 -2.35 16.07 -4.14
C ARG A 44 -1.46 14.84 -4.39
N TYR A 45 -1.78 14.06 -5.41
CA TYR A 45 -1.14 12.79 -5.74
C TYR A 45 -0.69 12.74 -7.21
N PRO A 46 0.26 13.60 -7.63
CA PRO A 46 0.63 13.73 -9.04
C PRO A 46 1.29 12.47 -9.62
N ALA A 47 2.17 11.78 -8.89
CA ALA A 47 2.81 10.56 -9.35
C ALA A 47 1.81 9.40 -9.39
N LEU A 48 0.99 9.23 -8.36
CA LEU A 48 -0.05 8.19 -8.37
C LEU A 48 -1.05 8.44 -9.51
N SER A 49 -1.51 9.67 -9.70
CA SER A 49 -2.41 10.03 -10.81
C SER A 49 -1.82 9.64 -12.16
N LYS A 50 -0.55 9.99 -12.39
CA LYS A 50 0.17 9.62 -13.63
C LYS A 50 0.28 8.10 -13.79
N LEU A 51 0.51 7.37 -12.70
CA LEU A 51 0.63 5.92 -12.71
C LEU A 51 -0.73 5.25 -13.03
N LEU A 52 -1.80 5.66 -12.35
CA LEU A 52 -3.16 5.15 -12.57
C LEU A 52 -3.63 5.37 -14.01
N LEU A 53 -3.41 6.58 -14.55
CA LEU A 53 -3.79 6.90 -15.94
C LEU A 53 -3.01 6.10 -16.99
N LYS A 54 -1.81 5.61 -16.64
CA LYS A 54 -0.99 4.74 -17.50
C LYS A 54 -1.34 3.25 -17.39
N ALA A 55 -2.20 2.87 -16.45
CA ALA A 55 -2.55 1.47 -16.23
C ALA A 55 -3.44 0.94 -17.36
N ARG A 56 -3.34 -0.37 -17.59
CA ARG A 56 -4.44 -1.16 -18.14
C ARG A 56 -5.26 -1.65 -16.96
N VAL A 57 -6.56 -1.43 -16.99
CA VAL A 57 -7.46 -1.72 -15.87
C VAL A 57 -8.43 -2.81 -16.29
N THR A 58 -8.39 -3.94 -15.61
CA THR A 58 -9.36 -5.02 -15.77
C THR A 58 -10.13 -5.16 -14.46
N ASN A 59 -11.45 -5.03 -14.49
CA ASN A 59 -12.25 -5.33 -13.31
C ASN A 59 -12.32 -6.85 -13.16
N VAL A 60 -12.02 -7.32 -11.94
CA VAL A 60 -11.98 -8.73 -11.59
C VAL A 60 -13.00 -8.95 -10.50
N THR A 61 -13.88 -9.93 -10.67
CA THR A 61 -14.70 -10.43 -9.57
C THR A 61 -14.30 -11.86 -9.28
N VAL A 62 -13.98 -12.14 -8.02
CA VAL A 62 -13.69 -13.49 -7.53
C VAL A 62 -14.75 -13.83 -6.49
N ASN A 63 -15.61 -14.79 -6.80
CA ASN A 63 -16.84 -15.06 -6.06
C ASN A 63 -17.70 -13.78 -5.98
N ASP A 64 -17.83 -13.19 -4.79
CA ASP A 64 -18.58 -11.95 -4.54
C ASP A 64 -17.65 -10.74 -4.29
N ASP A 65 -16.33 -10.95 -4.28
CA ASP A 65 -15.36 -9.89 -4.05
C ASP A 65 -14.96 -9.20 -5.35
N HIS A 66 -14.94 -7.87 -5.33
CA HIS A 66 -14.57 -7.04 -6.47
C HIS A 66 -13.17 -6.44 -6.31
N TYR A 67 -12.44 -6.41 -7.42
CA TYR A 67 -11.08 -5.89 -7.54
C TYR A 67 -10.87 -5.18 -8.87
N GLN A 68 -9.80 -4.39 -8.92
CA GLN A 68 -9.25 -3.81 -10.14
C GLN A 68 -7.82 -4.32 -10.31
N LEU A 69 -7.56 -5.03 -11.41
CA LEU A 69 -6.22 -5.41 -11.81
C LEU A 69 -5.60 -4.26 -12.61
N LEU A 70 -4.61 -3.60 -12.03
CA LEU A 70 -3.89 -2.46 -12.61
C LEU A 70 -2.55 -2.94 -13.14
N GLY A 71 -2.46 -3.10 -14.46
CA GLY A 71 -1.26 -3.62 -15.13
C GLY A 71 -0.48 -2.55 -15.89
N TRP A 72 0.84 -2.64 -15.81
CA TRP A 72 1.79 -1.86 -16.60
C TRP A 72 2.76 -2.78 -17.33
N THR A 73 3.55 -2.22 -18.23
CA THR A 73 4.58 -2.95 -18.96
C THR A 73 5.84 -2.11 -18.98
N ASN A 74 6.99 -2.72 -18.66
CA ASN A 74 8.27 -2.03 -18.76
C ASN A 74 8.80 -2.01 -20.21
N LYS A 75 9.94 -1.36 -20.45
CA LYS A 75 10.49 -1.25 -21.81
C LYS A 75 10.90 -2.58 -22.43
N ARG A 76 11.11 -3.60 -21.59
CA ARG A 76 11.45 -4.98 -21.99
C ARG A 76 10.24 -5.84 -22.28
N GLY A 77 9.03 -5.29 -22.21
CA GLY A 77 7.79 -6.03 -22.47
C GLY A 77 7.29 -6.90 -21.31
N LYS A 78 7.92 -6.82 -20.12
CA LYS A 78 7.47 -7.59 -18.95
C LYS A 78 6.29 -6.88 -18.27
N SER A 79 5.18 -7.59 -18.07
CA SER A 79 4.04 -7.12 -17.29
C SER A 79 4.34 -7.13 -15.79
N PHE A 80 3.78 -6.17 -15.06
CA PHE A 80 3.78 -6.07 -13.62
C PHE A 80 2.61 -5.20 -13.16
N GLY A 81 2.26 -5.27 -11.89
CA GLY A 81 1.28 -4.34 -11.35
C GLY A 81 0.64 -4.79 -10.04
N TRP A 82 -0.56 -4.26 -9.81
CA TRP A 82 -1.28 -4.40 -8.55
C TRP A 82 -2.67 -5.00 -8.76
N LEU A 83 -3.06 -5.87 -7.85
CA LEU A 83 -4.47 -6.10 -7.58
C LEU A 83 -4.91 -5.11 -6.51
N ALA A 84 -5.93 -4.33 -6.81
CA ALA A 84 -6.44 -3.28 -5.94
C ALA A 84 -7.91 -3.49 -5.62
N LYS A 85 -8.37 -2.94 -4.49
CA LYS A 85 -9.81 -2.78 -4.27
C LYS A 85 -10.34 -1.66 -5.16
N PRO A 86 -11.62 -1.71 -5.59
CA PRO A 86 -12.26 -0.56 -6.21
C PRO A 86 -12.32 0.63 -5.23
N PRO A 87 -12.53 1.86 -5.71
CA PRO A 87 -12.73 3.01 -4.85
C PRO A 87 -13.81 2.77 -3.79
N ALA A 88 -13.59 3.27 -2.58
CA ALA A 88 -14.50 3.07 -1.47
C ALA A 88 -15.75 3.93 -1.65
N SER A 89 -16.93 3.31 -1.63
CA SER A 89 -18.21 4.02 -1.63
C SER A 89 -18.54 4.62 -0.27
N GLU A 90 -18.04 4.02 0.81
CA GLU A 90 -18.27 4.46 2.19
C GLU A 90 -16.98 4.33 3.02
N ILE A 91 -16.65 5.38 3.79
CA ILE A 91 -15.45 5.42 4.65
C ILE A 91 -15.87 5.73 6.08
N ASN A 92 -16.14 4.67 6.84
CA ASN A 92 -16.64 4.72 8.23
C ASN A 92 -15.51 4.55 9.26
N LYS A 93 -14.29 4.99 8.93
CA LYS A 93 -13.10 4.92 9.80
C LYS A 93 -12.51 6.31 10.03
N PRO A 94 -11.81 6.58 11.15
CA PRO A 94 -11.23 7.89 11.45
C PRO A 94 -9.94 8.15 10.65
N LEU A 95 -10.02 8.02 9.32
CA LEU A 95 -8.89 8.26 8.41
C LEU A 95 -8.66 9.76 8.20
N CYS A 96 -7.40 10.15 8.02
CA CYS A 96 -7.05 11.53 7.67
C CYS A 96 -7.62 11.93 6.30
N LYS A 97 -7.71 13.24 6.05
CA LYS A 97 -8.28 13.79 4.80
C LYS A 97 -7.62 13.23 3.54
N ASP A 98 -6.32 12.99 3.60
CA ASP A 98 -5.53 12.56 2.44
C ASP A 98 -5.81 11.10 2.10
N HIS A 99 -5.91 10.22 3.11
CA HIS A 99 -6.28 8.83 2.90
C HIS A 99 -7.74 8.69 2.42
N ARG A 100 -8.66 9.53 2.91
CA ARG A 100 -10.03 9.58 2.39
C ARG A 100 -10.07 9.99 0.91
N LEU A 101 -9.35 11.06 0.56
CA LEU A 101 -9.21 11.50 -0.83
C LEU A 101 -8.62 10.42 -1.72
N LEU A 102 -7.65 9.64 -1.21
CA LEU A 102 -7.08 8.50 -1.93
C LEU A 102 -8.16 7.47 -2.28
N LEU A 103 -8.93 7.07 -1.28
CA LEU A 103 -9.94 6.01 -1.38
C LEU A 103 -11.12 6.36 -2.30
N GLU A 104 -11.38 7.64 -2.56
CA GLU A 104 -12.38 8.09 -3.54
C GLU A 104 -12.06 7.68 -4.98
N TYR A 105 -10.78 7.43 -5.31
CA TYR A 105 -10.33 7.13 -6.68
C TYR A 105 -9.52 5.84 -6.80
N PHE A 106 -9.00 5.33 -5.68
CA PHE A 106 -8.16 4.14 -5.65
C PHE A 106 -8.35 3.40 -4.32
N GLY A 107 -8.84 2.15 -4.35
CA GLY A 107 -9.19 1.41 -3.13
C GLY A 107 -8.03 0.79 -2.36
N GLY A 108 -6.79 1.06 -2.76
CA GLY A 108 -5.60 0.46 -2.16
C GLY A 108 -5.24 -0.90 -2.73
N ILE A 109 -4.06 -1.40 -2.34
CA ILE A 109 -3.39 -2.56 -2.90
C ILE A 109 -3.63 -3.78 -2.00
N THR A 110 -4.06 -4.88 -2.59
CA THR A 110 -4.21 -6.18 -1.90
C THR A 110 -3.15 -7.18 -2.33
N GLU A 111 -2.69 -7.12 -3.59
CA GLU A 111 -1.62 -8.00 -4.08
C GLU A 111 -0.76 -7.25 -5.10
N ARG A 112 0.47 -7.73 -5.30
CA ARG A 112 1.37 -7.28 -6.36
C ARG A 112 1.86 -8.46 -7.17
N TRP A 113 2.09 -8.30 -8.47
CA TRP A 113 2.81 -9.33 -9.24
C TRP A 113 4.07 -8.78 -9.88
N HIS A 114 5.08 -9.65 -9.95
CA HIS A 114 6.43 -9.38 -10.40
C HIS A 114 7.10 -8.21 -9.68
N GLU A 115 6.66 -7.80 -8.49
CA GLU A 115 7.22 -6.63 -7.77
C GLU A 115 8.72 -6.78 -7.46
N LYS A 116 9.45 -5.65 -7.54
CA LYS A 116 10.92 -5.60 -7.56
C LYS A 116 11.49 -5.62 -6.14
N ASN A 117 12.65 -6.24 -5.96
CA ASN A 117 13.41 -6.14 -4.71
C ASN A 117 13.74 -4.66 -4.41
N GLY A 118 13.64 -4.27 -3.15
CA GLY A 118 13.86 -2.89 -2.70
C GLY A 118 12.66 -1.94 -2.88
N SER A 119 11.54 -2.42 -3.43
CA SER A 119 10.27 -1.69 -3.42
C SER A 119 9.68 -1.64 -2.02
N TRP A 120 9.01 -0.54 -1.67
CA TRP A 120 8.29 -0.42 -0.38
C TRP A 120 7.05 -1.30 -0.31
N LEU A 121 6.62 -1.86 -1.44
CA LEU A 121 5.54 -2.84 -1.49
C LEU A 121 6.00 -4.29 -1.33
N LEU A 122 7.31 -4.52 -1.19
CA LEU A 122 7.83 -5.84 -0.98
C LEU A 122 7.29 -6.39 0.35
N ASN A 123 6.92 -7.68 0.35
CA ASN A 123 6.39 -8.38 1.52
C ASN A 123 5.04 -7.89 2.07
N LEU A 124 4.34 -6.96 1.41
CA LEU A 124 3.02 -6.51 1.87
C LEU A 124 1.93 -7.58 1.70
N ASN A 125 1.11 -7.74 2.73
CA ASN A 125 -0.20 -8.38 2.67
C ASN A 125 -1.27 -7.41 2.14
N SER A 126 -1.16 -6.12 2.48
CA SER A 126 -2.03 -5.06 1.94
C SER A 126 -1.48 -3.67 2.26
N ALA A 127 -1.89 -2.68 1.48
CA ALA A 127 -1.67 -1.27 1.80
C ALA A 127 -2.79 -0.37 1.28
N LEU A 128 -3.04 0.72 2.01
CA LEU A 128 -3.96 1.81 1.63
C LEU A 128 -5.43 1.41 1.50
N THR A 129 -5.80 0.19 1.86
CA THR A 129 -7.19 -0.26 1.73
C THR A 129 -8.03 0.24 2.90
N ASN A 130 -9.27 0.62 2.61
CA ASN A 130 -10.22 0.99 3.65
C ASN A 130 -10.42 -0.16 4.65
N ASP A 131 -10.48 -1.41 4.18
CA ASP A 131 -10.76 -2.58 5.02
C ASP A 131 -9.61 -2.90 5.98
N ALA A 132 -8.37 -2.83 5.52
CA ALA A 132 -7.21 -3.14 6.35
C ALA A 132 -6.81 -1.98 7.28
N ALA A 133 -7.12 -0.72 6.92
CA ALA A 133 -6.74 0.42 7.74
C ALA A 133 -7.28 0.29 9.18
N ALA A 134 -6.40 0.38 10.17
CA ALA A 134 -6.75 0.05 11.56
C ALA A 134 -6.12 1.03 12.55
N GLU A 135 -6.80 1.29 13.66
CA GLU A 135 -6.31 2.17 14.72
C GLU A 135 -5.37 1.43 15.67
N GLY A 136 -4.28 2.07 16.09
CA GLY A 136 -3.33 1.48 17.04
C GLY A 136 -2.29 0.55 16.42
N PHE A 137 -1.48 -0.06 17.28
CA PHE A 137 -0.33 -0.88 16.88
C PHE A 137 -0.69 -2.36 16.70
N GLN A 138 -1.99 -2.67 16.61
CA GLN A 138 -2.52 -4.01 16.33
C GLN A 138 -1.99 -5.10 17.28
N GLY A 139 -1.78 -4.78 18.55
CA GLY A 139 -1.31 -5.73 19.56
C GLY A 139 0.20 -5.72 19.81
N LEU A 140 0.97 -4.87 19.13
CA LEU A 140 2.41 -4.70 19.35
C LEU A 140 2.76 -3.75 20.50
N GLU A 141 1.77 -3.17 21.17
CA GLU A 141 1.97 -2.23 22.28
C GLU A 141 2.80 -2.84 23.41
N THR A 142 2.39 -4.02 23.93
CA THR A 142 3.11 -4.72 25.00
C THR A 142 4.54 -5.07 24.60
N TYR A 143 4.73 -5.51 23.35
CA TYR A 143 6.06 -5.83 22.83
C TYR A 143 6.97 -4.59 22.83
N ILE A 144 6.49 -3.46 22.34
CA ILE A 144 7.25 -2.22 22.31
C ILE A 144 7.58 -1.74 23.73
N ASP A 145 6.62 -1.84 24.66
CA ASP A 145 6.81 -1.46 26.06
C ASP A 145 7.86 -2.32 26.75
N ASP A 146 7.86 -3.64 26.51
CA ASP A 146 8.86 -4.57 27.04
C ASP A 146 10.27 -4.22 26.53
N ILE A 147 10.43 -4.03 25.21
CA ILE A 147 11.73 -3.68 24.62
C ILE A 147 12.21 -2.30 25.08
N CYS A 148 11.33 -1.32 25.20
CA CYS A 148 11.69 0.00 25.74
C CYS A 148 12.18 -0.10 27.18
N SER A 149 11.48 -0.88 28.02
CA SER A 149 11.82 -1.07 29.44
C SER A 149 13.18 -1.73 29.60
N ASP A 150 13.50 -2.74 28.77
CA ASP A 150 14.80 -3.40 28.76
C ASP A 150 15.96 -2.50 28.32
N ASN A 151 15.65 -1.37 27.65
CA ASN A 151 16.63 -0.40 27.14
C ASN A 151 16.60 0.94 27.88
N ASP A 152 16.10 0.98 29.13
CA ASP A 152 15.96 2.19 29.96
C ASP A 152 15.25 3.36 29.23
N SER A 153 14.39 3.02 28.27
CA SER A 153 13.64 3.94 27.41
C SER A 153 12.17 3.91 27.78
N LYS A 154 11.45 5.01 27.54
CA LYS A 154 10.02 5.09 27.84
C LYS A 154 9.23 5.20 26.54
N SER A 155 8.28 4.28 26.37
CA SER A 155 7.27 4.41 25.31
C SER A 155 6.42 5.66 25.57
N THR A 156 6.46 6.60 24.64
CA THR A 156 5.79 7.92 24.73
C THR A 156 4.75 8.13 23.63
N VAL A 157 4.83 7.36 22.54
CA VAL A 157 3.87 7.39 21.45
C VAL A 157 2.58 6.71 21.92
N ASN A 158 1.46 7.41 21.76
CA ASN A 158 0.14 6.89 22.07
C ASN A 158 -0.41 6.14 20.84
N PRO A 159 -0.61 4.80 20.89
CA PRO A 159 -1.06 4.03 19.73
C PRO A 159 -2.40 4.52 19.17
N SER A 160 -3.31 4.99 20.02
CA SER A 160 -4.63 5.50 19.59
C SER A 160 -4.55 6.75 18.71
N GLU A 161 -3.40 7.43 18.64
CA GLU A 161 -3.18 8.58 17.75
C GLU A 161 -2.81 8.17 16.32
N TYR A 162 -2.63 6.87 16.07
CA TYR A 162 -2.12 6.35 14.79
C TYR A 162 -3.11 5.47 14.07
N ILE A 163 -3.01 5.49 12.73
CA ILE A 163 -3.70 4.56 11.84
C ILE A 163 -2.65 3.77 11.07
N ALA A 164 -2.63 2.45 11.28
CA ALA A 164 -1.92 1.51 10.44
C ALA A 164 -2.59 1.42 9.06
N PHE A 165 -1.79 1.48 8.00
CA PHE A 165 -2.29 1.50 6.62
C PHE A 165 -1.51 0.62 5.65
N ALA A 166 -0.36 0.07 6.04
CA ALA A 166 0.35 -0.94 5.26
C ALA A 166 0.85 -2.04 6.21
N PHE A 167 0.66 -3.30 5.80
CA PHE A 167 0.93 -4.48 6.63
C PHE A 167 1.79 -5.46 5.85
N GLU A 168 2.94 -5.84 6.40
CA GLU A 168 3.83 -6.85 5.84
C GLU A 168 3.53 -8.26 6.40
N ALA A 169 3.85 -9.29 5.62
CA ALA A 169 3.62 -10.69 5.97
C ALA A 169 4.43 -11.16 7.19
N ASN A 170 5.51 -10.47 7.52
CA ASN A 170 6.35 -10.73 8.69
C ASN A 170 5.91 -9.97 9.95
N GLY A 171 4.83 -9.17 9.87
CA GLY A 171 4.28 -8.43 11.01
C GLY A 171 4.71 -6.97 11.10
N ASN A 172 5.57 -6.49 10.20
CA ASN A 172 5.87 -5.06 10.12
C ASN A 172 4.64 -4.28 9.67
N MET A 173 4.50 -3.05 10.15
CA MET A 173 3.40 -2.19 9.75
C MET A 173 3.84 -0.73 9.63
N THR A 174 3.27 -0.04 8.65
CA THR A 174 3.43 1.40 8.49
C THR A 174 2.16 2.10 8.96
N LEU A 175 2.33 3.17 9.75
CA LEU A 175 1.26 3.95 10.32
C LEU A 175 1.46 5.43 10.06
N TYR A 176 0.37 6.20 10.05
CA TYR A 176 0.42 7.66 10.13
C TYR A 176 -0.28 8.17 11.38
N HIS A 177 0.22 9.27 11.94
CA HIS A 177 -0.44 9.99 13.02
C HIS A 177 -1.67 10.74 12.49
N LYS A 178 -2.82 10.63 13.17
CA LYS A 178 -4.13 11.12 12.70
C LYS A 178 -4.17 12.61 12.38
N ASP A 179 -3.50 13.44 13.19
CA ASP A 179 -3.57 14.90 13.07
C ASP A 179 -2.65 15.51 12.01
N ASN A 180 -1.39 15.04 11.93
CA ASN A 180 -0.35 15.63 11.07
C ASN A 180 0.07 14.70 9.92
N SER A 181 -0.52 13.51 9.82
CA SER A 181 -0.21 12.47 8.85
C SER A 181 1.25 11.98 8.87
N SER A 182 2.04 12.27 9.92
CA SER A 182 3.45 11.87 9.97
C SER A 182 3.59 10.35 10.01
N VAL A 183 4.48 9.80 9.20
CA VAL A 183 4.61 8.35 9.03
C VAL A 183 5.67 7.77 9.97
N ILE A 184 5.34 6.62 10.57
CA ILE A 184 6.25 5.76 11.31
C ILE A 184 6.09 4.33 10.80
N MET A 185 7.11 3.50 11.05
CA MET A 185 7.06 2.07 10.83
C MET A 185 7.33 1.34 12.14
N ILE A 186 6.54 0.32 12.45
CA ILE A 186 6.85 -0.64 13.50
C ILE A 186 7.48 -1.84 12.82
N ALA A 187 8.74 -2.14 13.17
CA ALA A 187 9.51 -3.20 12.54
C ALA A 187 10.23 -4.08 13.58
N PRO A 188 9.54 -5.08 14.18
CA PRO A 188 10.11 -5.96 15.20
C PRO A 188 11.22 -6.88 14.69
N ASP A 189 11.24 -7.16 13.38
CA ASP A 189 12.11 -8.18 12.80
C ASP A 189 13.16 -7.62 11.83
N HIS A 190 13.26 -6.27 11.69
CA HIS A 190 14.01 -5.72 10.58
C HIS A 190 14.84 -4.47 10.84
N CYS A 191 15.91 -4.38 10.06
CA CYS A 191 16.79 -3.23 9.92
C CYS A 191 17.00 -3.03 8.41
N PHE A 192 16.18 -2.16 7.80
CA PHE A 192 16.42 -1.68 6.45
C PHE A 192 17.35 -0.46 6.51
N ASP A 193 18.20 -0.28 5.51
CA ASP A 193 19.15 0.85 5.44
C ASP A 193 18.45 2.22 5.44
N TYR A 194 17.18 2.29 5.01
CA TYR A 194 16.36 3.51 4.94
C TYR A 194 15.48 3.74 6.18
N LEU A 195 15.66 2.93 7.23
CA LEU A 195 14.97 3.08 8.50
C LEU A 195 15.92 3.53 9.60
N HIS A 196 15.46 4.47 10.42
CA HIS A 196 16.18 4.96 11.59
C HIS A 196 15.28 4.89 12.82
N PRO A 197 15.78 4.42 13.98
CA PRO A 197 14.98 4.37 15.19
C PRO A 197 14.32 5.73 15.47
N TYR A 198 13.05 5.69 15.83
CA TYR A 198 12.33 6.90 16.21
C TYR A 198 12.97 7.49 17.47
N GLU A 199 12.94 8.81 17.61
CA GLU A 199 13.62 9.48 18.73
C GLU A 199 13.12 8.95 20.08
N GLY A 200 14.04 8.44 20.89
CA GLY A 200 13.73 7.83 22.19
C GLY A 200 13.30 6.36 22.13
N TYR A 201 13.36 5.71 20.96
CA TYR A 201 13.03 4.31 20.78
C TYR A 201 14.26 3.47 20.38
N PRO A 202 14.40 2.24 20.92
CA PRO A 202 15.48 1.33 20.54
C PRO A 202 15.24 0.70 19.16
N GLU A 203 16.26 0.03 18.63
CA GLU A 203 16.10 -0.85 17.46
C GLU A 203 15.04 -1.93 17.72
N TYR A 204 14.47 -2.46 16.64
CA TYR A 204 13.41 -3.47 16.59
C TYR A 204 12.08 -2.99 17.19
N THR A 205 11.83 -1.68 17.21
CA THR A 205 10.56 -1.11 17.69
C THR A 205 9.94 -0.17 16.66
N ILE A 206 10.01 1.14 16.89
CA ILE A 206 9.42 2.20 16.08
C ILE A 206 10.52 2.92 15.31
N TYR A 207 10.28 3.16 14.03
CA TYR A 207 11.22 3.75 13.10
C TYR A 207 10.62 4.94 12.36
N ARG A 208 11.49 5.87 11.98
CA ARG A 208 11.26 6.84 10.89
C ARG A 208 11.71 6.21 9.59
N ILE A 209 11.01 6.56 8.51
CA ILE A 209 11.36 6.18 7.14
C ILE A 209 12.02 7.40 6.48
N ASP A 210 13.20 7.20 5.91
CA ASP A 210 13.93 8.28 5.23
C ASP A 210 13.10 8.93 4.11
N ASP A 211 13.21 10.26 4.02
CA ASP A 211 12.52 11.10 3.03
C ASP A 211 10.99 10.89 2.95
N CYS A 212 10.38 10.37 4.02
CA CYS A 212 8.95 10.05 4.09
C CYS A 212 8.25 10.76 5.26
N PRO A 213 8.12 12.09 5.20
CA PRO A 213 7.60 12.86 6.34
C PRO A 213 6.14 12.58 6.64
N ASP A 214 5.33 12.21 5.64
CA ASP A 214 3.88 12.04 5.80
C ASP A 214 3.28 10.96 4.88
N PHE A 215 1.99 10.69 5.09
CA PHE A 215 1.21 9.71 4.33
C PHE A 215 1.26 9.93 2.81
N VAL A 216 1.21 11.19 2.36
CA VAL A 216 1.21 11.52 0.93
C VAL A 216 2.58 11.28 0.32
N ALA A 217 3.66 11.62 1.04
CA ALA A 217 5.01 11.28 0.64
C ALA A 217 5.16 9.76 0.46
N TRP A 218 4.61 8.96 1.37
CA TRP A 218 4.66 7.50 1.27
C TRP A 218 3.98 6.99 -0.02
N VAL A 219 2.74 7.42 -0.26
CA VAL A 219 1.96 7.05 -1.44
C VAL A 219 2.67 7.46 -2.74
N GLU A 220 3.18 8.68 -2.78
CA GLU A 220 3.86 9.21 -3.96
C GLU A 220 5.20 8.54 -4.21
N THR A 221 5.92 8.12 -3.17
CA THR A 221 7.16 7.35 -3.31
C THR A 221 6.88 5.97 -3.93
N VAL A 222 5.87 5.25 -3.42
CA VAL A 222 5.42 3.98 -4.02
C VAL A 222 5.04 4.17 -5.50
N ALA A 223 4.30 5.23 -5.82
CA ALA A 223 3.91 5.49 -7.20
C ALA A 223 5.11 5.80 -8.12
N LYS A 224 6.09 6.57 -7.62
CA LYS A 224 7.33 6.88 -8.34
C LYS A 224 8.15 5.62 -8.62
N GLN A 225 8.30 4.72 -7.64
CA GLN A 225 9.01 3.44 -7.82
C GLN A 225 8.43 2.63 -9.00
N GLN A 226 7.09 2.61 -9.16
CA GLN A 226 6.47 1.93 -10.31
C GLN A 226 6.64 2.69 -11.63
N LEU A 227 6.55 4.03 -11.62
CA LEU A 227 6.78 4.85 -12.82
C LEU A 227 8.21 4.72 -13.34
N GLU A 228 9.20 4.69 -12.45
CA GLU A 228 10.61 4.45 -12.78
C GLU A 228 10.79 3.06 -13.39
N ARG A 229 10.15 2.06 -12.80
CA ARG A 229 10.16 0.70 -13.31
C ARG A 229 9.58 0.55 -14.73
N MET A 230 8.59 1.36 -15.11
CA MET A 230 8.10 1.39 -16.49
C MET A 230 9.20 1.85 -17.48
N SER A 231 10.20 2.57 -16.99
CA SER A 231 11.30 3.13 -17.77
C SER A 231 12.54 2.24 -17.84
N ASP A 232 12.61 1.17 -17.03
CA ASP A 232 13.63 0.10 -17.00
C ASP A 232 13.44 -0.96 -18.12
#